data_AF-A0A3F2YLN4-F1
#
_entry.id   AF-A0A3F2YLN4-F1
#
_cell.length_a   1.000
_cell.length_b   1.000
_cell.length_c   1.000
_cell.angle_alpha   90.00
_cell.angle_beta   90.00
_cell.angle_gamma   90.00
#
_symmetry.space_group_name_H-M   'P 1'
#
loop_
_entity.id
_entity.type
_entity.pdbx_description
1 polymer ?
#
loop_
_entity_poly.entity_id
_entity_poly.type
_entity_poly.pdbx_seq_one_letter_code
_entity_poly.pdbx_strand_id
1 'polypeptide(L)'
;QNTVSHVSAACLFSEALHGIPFGVKVLKALAAANVSDASKAREGCQDAVRRAEDAFSSTPKVEEAVGRARAALKEAESAENAAKTALSDVEQYAANAPLLAAGKTAPIDDYLKSVAEDNSAASTARRIARGCSLPNRGVNSWVLKKAVEFGCEFFTGDICKILTDGMADLRAEYDQLEAAVRRASEARVAARAAESNARKAAEEAERTAA
;
A
#
# COMPACT_ATOMS: atom_id res chain seq x y z
N GLN A 1 22.55 -19.68 -26.15
CA GLN A 1 21.97 -19.01 -24.97
C GLN A 1 21.02 -19.98 -24.28
N ASN A 2 20.94 -20.00 -22.95
CA ASN A 2 20.13 -20.98 -22.22
C ASN A 2 18.64 -20.60 -22.26
N THR A 3 17.92 -21.09 -23.29
CA THR A 3 16.49 -20.83 -23.53
C THR A 3 15.62 -21.11 -22.30
N VAL A 4 15.99 -22.07 -21.45
CA VAL A 4 15.25 -22.38 -20.21
C VAL A 4 15.31 -21.21 -19.24
N SER A 5 16.48 -20.61 -19.03
CA SER A 5 16.65 -19.49 -18.09
C SER A 5 15.93 -18.22 -18.55
N HIS A 6 15.97 -17.92 -19.84
CA HIS A 6 15.23 -16.79 -20.42
C HIS A 6 13.72 -16.92 -20.23
N VAL A 7 13.20 -18.13 -20.45
CA VAL A 7 11.77 -18.42 -20.27
C VAL A 7 11.37 -18.37 -18.81
N SER A 8 12.21 -18.87 -17.89
CA SER A 8 11.98 -18.73 -16.45
C SER A 8 11.95 -17.26 -16.01
N ALA A 9 12.83 -16.42 -16.54
CA ALA A 9 12.82 -15.00 -16.23
C ALA A 9 11.54 -14.32 -16.75
N ALA A 10 11.18 -14.54 -18.02
CA ALA A 10 9.93 -14.04 -18.59
C ALA A 10 8.69 -14.51 -17.81
N CYS A 11 8.70 -15.75 -17.34
CA CYS A 11 7.65 -16.31 -16.48
C CYS A 11 7.45 -15.46 -15.21
N LEU A 12 8.53 -15.20 -14.47
CA LEU A 12 8.47 -14.42 -13.23
C LEU A 12 7.96 -13.00 -13.46
N PHE A 13 8.32 -12.36 -14.59
CA PHE A 13 7.72 -11.06 -14.94
C PHE A 13 6.24 -11.17 -15.22
N SER A 14 5.82 -12.14 -16.04
CA SER A 14 4.39 -12.31 -16.37
C SER A 14 3.58 -12.56 -15.09
N GLU A 15 4.04 -13.44 -14.21
CA GLU A 15 3.37 -13.71 -12.93
C GLU A 15 3.30 -12.46 -12.04
N ALA A 16 4.39 -11.68 -11.96
CA ALA A 16 4.41 -10.44 -11.19
C ALA A 16 3.48 -9.37 -11.78
N LEU A 17 3.47 -9.21 -13.10
CA LEU A 17 2.61 -8.22 -13.77
C LEU A 17 1.12 -8.59 -13.66
N HIS A 18 0.77 -9.85 -13.84
CA HIS A 18 -0.59 -10.35 -13.64
C HIS A 18 -1.05 -10.28 -12.17
N GLY A 19 -0.12 -10.27 -11.23
CA GLY A 19 -0.39 -10.10 -9.81
C GLY A 19 -0.74 -8.68 -9.38
N ILE A 20 -0.44 -7.67 -10.21
CA ILE A 20 -0.61 -6.25 -9.85
C ILE A 20 -2.05 -5.87 -9.48
N PRO A 21 -3.09 -6.24 -10.27
CA PRO A 21 -4.47 -5.93 -9.90
C PRO A 21 -4.86 -6.46 -8.52
N PHE A 22 -4.32 -7.62 -8.12
CA PHE A 22 -4.57 -8.19 -6.80
C PHE A 22 -3.83 -7.41 -5.70
N GLY A 23 -2.52 -7.15 -5.88
CA GLY A 23 -1.72 -6.40 -4.91
C GLY A 23 -2.28 -4.99 -4.67
N VAL A 24 -2.65 -4.29 -5.75
CA VAL A 24 -3.31 -2.99 -5.68
C VAL A 24 -4.61 -3.05 -4.88
N LYS A 25 -5.47 -4.05 -5.11
CA LYS A 25 -6.72 -4.21 -4.37
C LYS A 25 -6.48 -4.37 -2.87
N VAL A 26 -5.46 -5.14 -2.48
CA VAL A 26 -5.07 -5.32 -1.07
C VAL A 26 -4.61 -4.00 -0.46
N LEU A 27 -3.74 -3.25 -1.16
CA LEU A 27 -3.22 -1.97 -0.69
C LEU A 27 -4.32 -0.91 -0.53
N LYS A 28 -5.28 -0.84 -1.47
CA LYS A 28 -6.48 0.01 -1.34
C LYS A 28 -7.29 -0.33 -0.10
N ALA A 29 -7.56 -1.62 0.12
CA ALA A 29 -8.34 -2.08 1.26
C ALA A 29 -7.65 -1.74 2.59
N LEU A 30 -6.33 -1.88 2.66
CA LEU A 30 -5.54 -1.53 3.83
C LEU A 30 -5.57 -0.03 4.12
N ALA A 31 -5.43 0.83 3.10
CA ALA A 31 -5.55 2.28 3.26
C ALA A 31 -6.95 2.69 3.74
N ALA A 32 -8.01 2.11 3.17
CA ALA A 32 -9.39 2.38 3.59
C ALA A 32 -9.63 1.96 5.06
N ALA A 33 -9.07 0.83 5.48
CA ALA A 33 -9.13 0.40 6.88
C ALA A 33 -8.41 1.37 7.82
N ASN A 34 -7.24 1.90 7.41
CA ASN A 34 -6.52 2.91 8.18
C ASN A 34 -7.33 4.21 8.35
N VAL A 35 -8.00 4.67 7.30
CA VAL A 35 -8.91 5.82 7.38
C VAL A 35 -10.07 5.54 8.33
N SER A 36 -10.72 4.39 8.20
CA SER A 36 -11.84 4.01 9.07
C SER A 36 -11.44 3.99 10.55
N ASP A 37 -10.27 3.45 10.86
CA ASP A 37 -9.73 3.43 12.21
C ASP A 37 -9.37 4.84 12.73
N ALA A 38 -8.85 5.73 11.88
CA ALA A 38 -8.59 7.12 12.24
C ALA A 38 -9.90 7.89 12.53
N SER A 39 -10.94 7.67 11.73
CA SER A 39 -12.27 8.26 11.95
C SER A 39 -12.87 7.81 13.29
N LYS A 40 -12.77 6.52 13.63
CA LYS A 40 -13.22 5.99 14.93
C LYS A 40 -12.45 6.61 16.11
N ALA A 41 -11.14 6.78 15.97
CA ALA A 41 -10.33 7.41 17.02
C ALA A 41 -10.71 8.90 17.22
N ARG A 42 -11.02 9.62 16.13
CA ARG A 42 -11.57 10.99 16.20
C ARG A 42 -12.92 11.02 16.90
N GLU A 43 -13.84 10.09 16.60
CA GLU A 43 -15.12 9.96 17.32
C GLU A 43 -14.90 9.69 18.81
N GLY A 44 -13.96 8.81 19.16
CA GLY A 44 -13.57 8.57 20.55
C GLY A 44 -13.00 9.82 21.25
N CYS A 45 -12.29 10.69 20.54
CA CYS A 45 -11.89 12.00 21.07
C CYS A 45 -13.09 12.90 21.33
N GLN A 46 -14.08 12.94 20.43
CA GLN A 46 -15.29 13.75 20.61
C GLN A 46 -16.07 13.33 21.85
N ASP A 47 -16.21 12.02 22.07
CA ASP A 47 -16.88 11.49 23.27
C ASP A 47 -16.08 11.80 24.54
N ALA A 48 -14.75 11.73 24.49
CA ALA A 48 -13.91 12.13 25.62
C ALA A 48 -14.02 13.62 25.94
N VAL A 49 -14.08 14.49 24.92
CA VAL A 49 -14.32 15.93 25.11
C VAL A 49 -15.67 16.17 25.79
N ARG A 50 -16.75 15.53 25.33
CA ARG A 50 -18.08 15.63 25.96
C ARG A 50 -18.03 15.22 27.43
N ARG A 51 -17.43 14.06 27.74
CA ARG A 51 -17.26 13.59 29.12
C ARG A 51 -16.49 14.58 30.00
N ALA A 52 -15.43 15.17 29.47
CA ALA A 52 -14.65 16.17 30.19
C ALA A 52 -15.48 17.45 30.46
N GLU A 53 -16.30 17.87 29.49
CA GLU A 53 -17.17 19.05 29.60
C GLU A 53 -18.37 18.80 30.55
N ASP A 54 -18.91 17.59 30.57
CA ASP A 54 -20.01 17.17 31.44
C ASP A 54 -19.59 17.00 32.91
N ALA A 55 -18.28 16.87 33.18
CA ALA A 55 -17.73 16.88 34.53
C ALA A 55 -17.91 18.27 35.15
N PHE A 56 -19.11 18.52 35.69
CA PHE A 56 -19.58 19.83 36.13
C PHE A 56 -18.80 20.35 37.34
N SER A 57 -17.69 21.05 37.09
CA SER A 57 -17.02 21.88 38.10
C SER A 57 -16.29 23.05 37.43
N SER A 58 -16.42 24.26 37.98
CA SER A 58 -15.66 25.43 37.53
C SER A 58 -14.27 25.49 38.16
N THR A 59 -13.61 24.34 38.31
CA THR A 59 -12.25 24.29 38.84
C THR A 59 -11.25 24.52 37.70
N PRO A 60 -10.18 25.30 37.92
CA PRO A 60 -9.16 25.53 36.88
C PRO A 60 -8.55 24.25 36.32
N LYS A 61 -8.48 23.18 37.14
CA LYS A 61 -7.98 21.87 36.73
C LYS A 61 -8.91 21.16 35.74
N VAL A 62 -10.24 21.24 35.94
CA VAL A 62 -11.20 20.69 34.98
C VAL A 62 -11.17 21.48 33.68
N GLU A 63 -11.06 22.81 33.74
CA GLU A 63 -10.90 23.64 32.54
C GLU A 63 -9.63 23.28 31.74
N GLU A 64 -8.50 23.05 32.43
CA GLU A 64 -7.26 22.60 31.80
C GLU A 64 -7.40 21.21 31.15
N ALA A 65 -8.07 20.28 31.84
CA ALA A 65 -8.33 18.94 31.32
C ALA A 65 -9.24 18.98 30.07
N VAL A 66 -10.31 19.77 30.09
CA VAL A 66 -11.16 20.02 28.91
C VAL A 66 -10.34 20.62 27.76
N GLY A 67 -9.46 21.59 28.07
CA GLY A 67 -8.54 22.19 27.10
C GLY A 67 -7.65 21.15 26.42
N ARG A 68 -7.04 20.24 27.20
CA ARG A 68 -6.23 19.13 26.67
C ARG A 68 -7.05 18.14 25.84
N ALA A 69 -8.26 17.79 26.28
CA ALA A 69 -9.15 16.91 25.50
C ALA A 69 -9.49 17.53 24.13
N ARG A 70 -9.80 18.83 24.09
CA ARG A 70 -10.08 19.56 22.84
C ARG A 70 -8.85 19.67 21.94
N ALA A 71 -7.66 19.86 22.51
CA ALA A 71 -6.41 19.87 21.74
C ALA A 71 -6.18 18.50 21.08
N ALA A 72 -6.35 17.41 21.83
CA ALA A 72 -6.24 16.06 21.31
C ALA A 72 -7.29 15.77 20.22
N LEU A 73 -8.53 16.26 20.35
CA LEU A 73 -9.52 16.16 19.28
C LEU A 73 -9.04 16.83 17.98
N LYS A 74 -8.47 18.03 18.05
CA LYS A 74 -7.91 18.73 16.86
C LYS A 74 -6.76 17.93 16.22
N GLU A 75 -5.91 17.31 17.03
CA GLU A 75 -4.86 16.40 16.53
C GLU A 75 -5.45 15.19 15.80
N ALA A 76 -6.49 14.58 16.36
CA ALA A 76 -7.18 13.46 15.72
C ALA A 76 -7.89 13.85 14.41
N GLU A 77 -8.50 15.03 14.35
CA GLU A 77 -9.10 15.58 13.11
C GLU A 77 -8.04 15.81 12.03
N SER A 78 -6.89 16.40 12.40
CA SER A 78 -5.77 16.58 11.48
C SER A 78 -5.23 15.24 10.98
N ALA A 79 -5.10 14.26 11.87
CA ALA A 79 -4.64 12.92 11.53
C ALA A 79 -5.63 12.18 10.62
N GLU A 80 -6.93 12.27 10.88
CA GLU A 80 -7.96 11.70 10.01
C GLU A 80 -7.90 12.33 8.60
N ASN A 81 -7.77 13.65 8.51
CA ASN A 81 -7.64 14.33 7.22
C ASN A 81 -6.37 13.88 6.46
N ALA A 82 -5.24 13.74 7.15
CA ALA A 82 -4.02 13.21 6.55
C ALA A 82 -4.21 11.77 6.02
N ALA A 83 -4.93 10.93 6.77
CA ALA A 83 -5.27 9.57 6.33
C ALA A 83 -6.16 9.59 5.06
N LYS A 84 -7.15 10.50 4.99
CA LYS A 84 -8.03 10.66 3.81
C LYS A 84 -7.26 11.15 2.58
N THR A 85 -6.34 12.10 2.74
CA THR A 85 -5.45 12.53 1.65
C THR A 85 -4.59 11.37 1.16
N ALA A 86 -4.00 10.60 2.08
CA ALA A 86 -3.21 9.43 1.72
C ALA A 86 -4.05 8.34 1.01
N LEU A 87 -5.32 8.16 1.36
CA LEU A 87 -6.23 7.27 0.62
C LEU A 87 -6.49 7.77 -0.80
N SER A 88 -6.68 9.07 -1.01
CA SER A 88 -6.85 9.64 -2.35
C SER A 88 -5.61 9.41 -3.22
N ASP A 89 -4.40 9.58 -2.66
CA ASP A 89 -3.14 9.23 -3.32
C ASP A 89 -3.12 7.74 -3.70
N VAL A 90 -3.47 6.85 -2.74
CA VAL A 90 -3.55 5.41 -2.97
C VAL A 90 -4.51 5.09 -4.11
N GLU A 91 -5.66 5.74 -4.18
CA GLU A 91 -6.65 5.53 -5.25
C GLU A 91 -6.12 5.92 -6.63
N GLN A 92 -5.36 7.01 -6.71
CA GLN A 92 -4.71 7.47 -7.94
C GLN A 92 -3.65 6.46 -8.40
N TYR A 93 -2.67 6.13 -7.54
CA TYR A 93 -1.61 5.18 -7.89
C TYR A 93 -2.17 3.78 -8.20
N ALA A 94 -3.23 3.38 -7.49
CA ALA A 94 -3.94 2.13 -7.72
C ALA A 94 -4.69 2.08 -9.06
N ALA A 95 -5.16 3.22 -9.58
CA ALA A 95 -5.79 3.26 -10.90
C ALA A 95 -4.75 3.12 -12.02
N ASN A 96 -3.57 3.70 -11.82
CA ASN A 96 -2.51 3.75 -12.81
C ASN A 96 -1.69 2.45 -12.90
N ALA A 97 -1.35 1.84 -11.76
CA ALA A 97 -0.46 0.68 -11.74
C ALA A 97 -0.96 -0.50 -12.61
N PRO A 98 -2.26 -0.88 -12.62
CA PRO A 98 -2.77 -1.90 -13.53
C PRO A 98 -2.67 -1.53 -15.02
N LEU A 99 -2.81 -0.24 -15.36
CA LEU A 99 -2.67 0.24 -16.74
C LEU A 99 -1.22 0.13 -17.21
N LEU A 100 -0.28 0.54 -16.37
CA LEU A 100 1.15 0.39 -16.61
C LEU A 100 1.56 -1.08 -16.71
N ALA A 101 0.98 -1.95 -15.89
CA ALA A 101 1.19 -3.38 -15.95
C ALA A 101 0.71 -3.98 -17.28
N ALA A 102 -0.54 -3.69 -17.66
CA ALA A 102 -1.15 -4.23 -18.88
C ALA A 102 -0.33 -3.91 -20.15
N GLY A 103 0.21 -2.69 -20.24
CA GLY A 103 1.09 -2.30 -21.35
C GLY A 103 2.42 -3.05 -21.42
N LYS A 104 2.84 -3.69 -20.32
CA LYS A 104 4.09 -4.46 -20.21
C LYS A 104 3.87 -5.97 -20.26
N THR A 105 2.66 -6.43 -19.92
CA THR A 105 2.29 -7.84 -19.91
C THR A 105 2.25 -8.45 -21.32
N ALA A 106 1.60 -7.77 -22.27
CA ALA A 106 1.33 -8.34 -23.59
C ALA A 106 2.59 -8.84 -24.34
N PRO A 107 3.70 -8.07 -24.43
CA PRO A 107 4.91 -8.56 -25.11
C PRO A 107 5.55 -9.78 -24.44
N ILE A 108 5.45 -9.89 -23.11
CA ILE A 108 6.02 -10.99 -22.34
C ILE A 108 5.18 -12.26 -22.54
N ASP A 109 3.86 -12.12 -22.52
CA ASP A 109 2.95 -13.23 -22.77
C ASP A 109 3.05 -13.74 -24.20
N ASP A 110 3.18 -12.86 -25.19
CA ASP A 110 3.41 -13.23 -26.58
C ASP A 110 4.72 -14.02 -26.75
N TYR A 111 5.79 -13.59 -26.06
CA TYR A 111 7.05 -14.34 -26.03
C TYR A 111 6.87 -15.73 -25.41
N LEU A 112 6.24 -15.83 -24.23
CA LEU A 112 5.99 -17.10 -23.56
C LEU A 112 5.13 -18.03 -24.44
N LYS A 113 4.09 -17.50 -25.09
CA LYS A 113 3.26 -18.24 -26.04
C LYS A 113 4.06 -18.77 -27.23
N SER A 114 4.90 -17.93 -27.85
CA SER A 114 5.75 -18.34 -28.97
C SER A 114 6.68 -19.49 -28.59
N VAL A 115 7.28 -19.44 -27.39
CA VAL A 115 8.14 -20.52 -26.90
C VAL A 115 7.34 -21.78 -26.63
N ALA A 116 6.14 -21.67 -26.05
CA ALA A 116 5.27 -22.81 -25.76
C ALA A 116 4.84 -23.60 -27.01
N GLU A 117 4.75 -22.92 -28.15
CA GLU A 117 4.33 -23.44 -29.46
C GLU A 117 5.52 -23.87 -30.35
N ASP A 118 6.74 -23.39 -30.06
CA ASP A 118 7.94 -23.71 -30.83
C ASP A 118 8.45 -25.15 -30.57
N ASN A 119 8.21 -26.05 -31.53
CA ASN A 119 8.65 -27.44 -31.45
C ASN A 119 10.18 -27.62 -31.46
N SER A 120 10.94 -26.61 -31.88
CA SER A 120 12.41 -26.61 -31.83
C SER A 120 12.95 -26.22 -30.44
N ALA A 121 12.13 -25.59 -29.59
CA ALA A 121 12.51 -25.24 -28.24
C ALA A 121 12.60 -26.48 -27.32
N ALA A 122 13.54 -26.42 -26.36
CA ALA A 122 13.75 -27.45 -25.36
C ALA A 122 12.42 -27.79 -24.64
N SER A 123 12.15 -29.09 -24.44
CA SER A 123 10.90 -29.56 -23.81
C SER A 123 10.66 -28.93 -22.44
N THR A 124 11.70 -28.72 -21.65
CA THR A 124 11.63 -28.00 -20.36
C THR A 124 11.23 -26.55 -20.54
N ALA A 125 11.78 -25.84 -21.52
CA ALA A 125 11.44 -24.44 -21.80
C ALA A 125 9.96 -24.32 -22.20
N ARG A 126 9.49 -25.18 -23.11
CA ARG A 126 8.06 -25.26 -23.49
C ARG A 126 7.16 -25.52 -22.30
N ARG A 127 7.54 -26.44 -21.41
CA ARG A 127 6.76 -26.78 -20.21
C ARG A 127 6.66 -25.58 -19.25
N ILE A 128 7.76 -24.87 -19.03
CA ILE A 128 7.76 -23.66 -18.19
C ILE A 128 6.84 -22.62 -18.82
N ALA A 129 7.04 -22.30 -20.11
CA ALA A 129 6.24 -21.31 -20.82
C ALA A 129 4.73 -21.57 -20.75
N ARG A 130 4.30 -22.85 -20.86
CA ARG A 130 2.89 -23.24 -20.69
C ARG A 130 2.39 -23.14 -19.24
N GLY A 131 3.28 -23.26 -18.26
CA GLY A 131 2.96 -23.20 -16.84
C GLY A 131 2.84 -21.77 -16.29
N CYS A 132 3.39 -20.77 -16.98
CA CYS A 132 3.38 -19.36 -16.60
C CYS A 132 2.01 -18.71 -16.76
N SER A 133 1.02 -19.15 -15.98
CA SER A 133 -0.37 -18.68 -16.08
C SER A 133 -0.95 -18.20 -14.75
N LEU A 134 -0.21 -18.35 -13.64
CA LEU A 134 -0.70 -18.03 -12.32
C LEU A 134 -0.21 -16.65 -11.86
N PRO A 135 -1.12 -15.71 -11.55
CA PRO A 135 -0.71 -14.41 -11.03
C PRO A 135 -0.05 -14.58 -9.65
N ASN A 136 1.06 -13.89 -9.43
CA ASN A 136 1.69 -13.79 -8.13
C ASN A 136 0.78 -12.96 -7.19
N ARG A 137 0.28 -13.54 -6.11
CA ARG A 137 -0.62 -12.85 -5.17
C ARG A 137 0.09 -11.96 -4.16
N GLY A 138 1.42 -12.02 -4.09
CA GLY A 138 2.26 -11.27 -3.15
C GLY A 138 3.05 -10.14 -3.80
N VAL A 139 2.56 -9.55 -4.90
CA VAL A 139 3.28 -8.49 -5.62
C VAL A 139 3.38 -7.22 -4.78
N ASN A 140 4.60 -6.77 -4.60
CA ASN A 140 5.01 -5.53 -3.95
C ASN A 140 6.21 -4.95 -4.72
N SER A 141 6.67 -3.76 -4.35
CA SER A 141 7.80 -3.09 -5.01
C SER A 141 9.06 -3.97 -5.05
N TRP A 142 9.34 -4.69 -3.97
CA TRP A 142 10.50 -5.59 -3.90
C TRP A 142 10.40 -6.75 -4.89
N VAL A 143 9.23 -7.37 -5.06
CA VAL A 143 8.99 -8.42 -6.06
C VAL A 143 9.22 -7.87 -7.47
N LEU A 144 8.72 -6.68 -7.78
CA LEU A 144 8.92 -6.05 -9.09
C LEU A 144 10.41 -5.75 -9.35
N LYS A 145 11.12 -5.25 -8.33
CA LYS A 145 12.57 -5.06 -8.40
C LYS A 145 13.31 -6.37 -8.64
N LYS A 146 12.95 -7.43 -7.91
CA LYS A 146 13.59 -8.75 -8.05
C LYS A 146 13.32 -9.40 -9.40
N ALA A 147 12.13 -9.22 -9.95
CA ALA A 147 11.84 -9.65 -11.32
C ALA A 147 12.81 -8.96 -12.30
N VAL A 148 12.96 -7.63 -12.20
CA VAL A 148 13.92 -6.85 -13.03
C VAL A 148 15.36 -7.35 -12.89
N GLU A 149 15.84 -7.48 -11.66
CA GLU A 149 17.20 -7.96 -11.38
C GLU A 149 17.45 -9.35 -11.98
N PHE A 150 16.53 -10.30 -11.75
CA PHE A 150 16.62 -11.65 -12.29
C PHE A 150 16.55 -11.66 -13.82
N GLY A 151 15.73 -10.81 -14.44
CA GLY A 151 15.72 -10.61 -15.88
C GLY A 151 17.09 -10.20 -16.42
N CYS A 152 17.72 -9.22 -15.79
CA CYS A 152 19.03 -8.70 -16.19
C CYS A 152 20.18 -9.70 -16.01
N GLU A 153 20.04 -10.74 -15.16
CA GLU A 153 21.02 -11.83 -15.06
C GLU A 153 21.10 -12.65 -16.36
N PHE A 154 20.00 -12.73 -17.12
CA PHE A 154 19.94 -13.55 -18.35
C PHE A 154 19.83 -12.73 -19.64
N PHE A 155 19.15 -11.58 -19.59
CA PHE A 155 18.99 -10.65 -20.69
C PHE A 155 20.02 -9.52 -20.55
N THR A 156 21.27 -9.71 -21.00
CA THR A 156 22.33 -8.73 -20.80
C THR A 156 22.33 -7.59 -21.83
N GLY A 157 23.10 -6.53 -21.58
CA GLY A 157 23.28 -5.42 -22.51
C GLY A 157 22.00 -4.59 -22.70
N ASP A 158 21.70 -4.25 -23.95
CA ASP A 158 20.56 -3.38 -24.30
C ASP A 158 19.22 -3.97 -23.88
N ILE A 159 19.08 -5.30 -23.82
CA ILE A 159 17.84 -5.94 -23.40
C ILE A 159 17.59 -5.74 -21.90
N CYS A 160 18.61 -5.85 -21.04
CA CYS A 160 18.49 -5.49 -19.61
C CYS A 160 18.08 -4.02 -19.46
N LYS A 161 18.68 -3.13 -20.27
CA LYS A 161 18.38 -1.70 -20.22
C LYS A 161 16.92 -1.42 -20.60
N ILE A 162 16.45 -1.98 -21.72
CA ILE A 162 15.05 -1.87 -22.16
C ILE A 162 14.10 -2.39 -21.08
N LEU A 163 14.44 -3.52 -20.45
CA LEU A 163 13.63 -4.11 -19.40
C LEU A 163 13.61 -3.24 -18.12
N THR A 164 14.76 -2.68 -17.75
CA THR A 164 14.91 -1.80 -16.58
C THR A 164 14.14 -0.50 -16.79
N ASP A 165 14.38 0.18 -17.91
CA ASP A 165 13.71 1.43 -18.28
C ASP A 165 12.21 1.19 -18.47
N GLY A 166 11.86 0.08 -19.13
CA GLY A 166 10.48 -0.33 -19.34
C GLY A 166 9.71 -0.62 -18.06
N MET A 167 10.36 -1.01 -16.97
CA MET A 167 9.72 -1.28 -15.68
C MET A 167 9.83 -0.12 -14.69
N ALA A 168 10.60 0.93 -14.99
CA ALA A 168 10.91 2.01 -14.07
C ALA A 168 9.65 2.74 -13.58
N ASP A 169 8.77 3.15 -14.51
CA ASP A 169 7.55 3.88 -14.16
C ASP A 169 6.60 3.05 -13.29
N LEU A 170 6.45 1.76 -13.62
CA LEU A 170 5.59 0.87 -12.85
C LEU A 170 6.12 0.63 -11.43
N ARG A 171 7.46 0.52 -11.29
CA ARG A 171 8.10 0.38 -9.98
C ARG A 171 7.95 1.66 -9.16
N ALA A 172 8.17 2.82 -9.77
CA ALA A 172 7.96 4.10 -9.12
C ALA A 172 6.51 4.28 -8.67
N GLU A 173 5.54 3.86 -9.50
CA GLU A 173 4.12 3.88 -9.14
C GLU A 173 3.82 3.00 -7.92
N TYR A 174 4.39 1.79 -7.88
CA TYR A 174 4.25 0.88 -6.73
C TYR A 174 4.92 1.40 -5.47
N ASP A 175 6.10 2.01 -5.58
CA ASP A 175 6.80 2.66 -4.47
C ASP A 175 5.95 3.79 -3.87
N GLN A 176 5.31 4.60 -4.71
CA GLN A 176 4.42 5.68 -4.27
C GLN A 176 3.13 5.13 -3.64
N LEU A 177 2.54 4.08 -4.22
CA LEU A 177 1.39 3.39 -3.66
C LEU A 177 1.68 2.86 -2.24
N GLU A 178 2.80 2.16 -2.05
CA GLU A 178 3.21 1.63 -0.74
C GLU A 178 3.52 2.76 0.25
N ALA A 179 4.18 3.83 -0.21
CA ALA A 179 4.45 5.00 0.62
C ALA A 179 3.16 5.70 1.08
N ALA A 180 2.16 5.81 0.20
CA ALA A 180 0.86 6.39 0.53
C ALA A 180 0.10 5.52 1.55
N VAL A 181 0.11 4.19 1.40
CA VAL A 181 -0.45 3.28 2.42
C VAL A 181 0.26 3.45 3.77
N ARG A 182 1.59 3.60 3.78
CA ARG A 182 2.35 3.87 5.00
C ARG A 182 1.95 5.19 5.66
N ARG A 183 1.79 6.27 4.88
CA ARG A 183 1.28 7.57 5.40
C ARG A 183 -0.09 7.43 6.04
N ALA A 184 -1.02 6.68 5.41
CA ALA A 184 -2.33 6.40 6.01
C ALA A 184 -2.22 5.64 7.35
N SER A 185 -1.29 4.68 7.45
CA SER A 185 -1.03 3.93 8.68
C SER A 185 -0.44 4.81 9.79
N GLU A 186 0.52 5.67 9.47
CA GLU A 186 1.12 6.63 10.41
C GLU A 186 0.07 7.61 10.93
N ALA A 187 -0.77 8.14 10.05
CA ALA A 187 -1.89 9.00 10.41
C ALA A 187 -2.90 8.29 11.34
N ARG A 188 -3.23 7.02 11.07
CA ARG A 188 -4.04 6.20 11.99
C ARG A 188 -3.40 6.07 13.38
N VAL A 189 -2.10 5.84 13.45
CA VAL A 189 -1.37 5.75 14.74
C VAL A 189 -1.46 7.07 15.50
N ALA A 190 -1.27 8.20 14.82
CA ALA A 190 -1.41 9.53 15.42
C ALA A 190 -2.83 9.77 15.96
N ALA A 191 -3.87 9.42 15.19
CA ALA A 191 -5.25 9.55 15.64
C ALA A 191 -5.54 8.73 16.90
N ARG A 192 -5.03 7.50 17.00
CA ARG A 192 -5.18 6.65 18.20
C ARG A 192 -4.41 7.19 19.41
N ALA A 193 -3.24 7.79 19.19
CA ALA A 193 -2.49 8.43 20.26
C ALA A 193 -3.25 9.65 20.82
N ALA A 194 -3.81 10.47 19.94
CA ALA A 194 -4.68 11.59 20.30
C ALA A 194 -5.92 11.11 21.09
N GLU A 195 -6.57 10.03 20.66
CA GLU A 195 -7.68 9.42 21.40
C GLU A 195 -7.28 9.00 22.82
N SER A 196 -6.12 8.36 22.99
CA SER A 196 -5.62 8.00 24.32
C SER A 196 -5.41 9.24 25.20
N ASN A 197 -4.88 10.32 24.64
CA ASN A 197 -4.68 11.57 25.36
C ASN A 197 -6.00 12.24 25.75
N ALA A 198 -6.98 12.28 24.83
CA ALA A 198 -8.31 12.81 25.09
C ALA A 198 -9.01 12.03 26.21
N ARG A 199 -8.94 10.70 26.20
CA ARG A 199 -9.53 9.85 27.25
C ARG A 199 -8.89 10.09 28.62
N LYS A 200 -7.56 10.20 28.69
CA LYS A 200 -6.86 10.53 29.94
C LYS A 200 -7.28 11.89 30.50
N ALA A 201 -7.43 12.88 29.64
CA ALA A 201 -7.89 14.20 30.03
C ALA A 201 -9.33 14.17 30.55
N ALA A 202 -10.22 13.42 29.90
CA ALA A 202 -11.60 13.23 30.38
C ALA A 202 -11.66 12.56 31.75
N GLU A 203 -10.90 11.48 31.95
CA GLU A 203 -10.83 10.79 33.25
C GLU A 203 -10.28 11.67 34.38
N GLU A 204 -9.37 12.59 34.06
CA GLU A 204 -8.83 13.56 35.02
C GLU A 204 -9.85 14.63 35.38
N ALA A 205 -10.61 15.11 34.39
CA ALA A 205 -11.71 16.06 34.63
C ALA A 205 -12.77 15.43 35.56
N GLU A 206 -13.20 14.21 35.26
CA GLU A 206 -14.18 13.46 36.07
C GLU A 206 -13.69 13.22 37.51
N ARG A 207 -12.42 12.81 37.67
CA ARG A 207 -11.84 12.60 39.00
C ARG A 207 -11.69 13.88 39.82
N THR A 208 -11.49 15.02 39.16
CA THR A 208 -11.30 16.30 39.84
C THR A 208 -12.63 16.98 40.18
N ALA A 209 -13.70 16.63 39.46
CA ALA A 209 -15.06 17.12 39.72
C ALA A 209 -15.80 16.33 40.83
N ALA A 210 -15.35 15.11 41.13
CA ALA A 210 -15.89 14.24 42.20
C ALA A 210 -15.40 14.64 43.60
#